data_AF-X8DI97-F1
#
_entry.id   AF-X8DI97-F1
#
_cell.length_a   1.000
_cell.length_b   1.000
_cell.length_c   1.000
_cell.angle_alpha   90.00
_cell.angle_beta   90.00
_cell.angle_gamma   90.00
#
_symmetry.space_group_name_H-M   'P 1'
#
loop_
_entity.id
_entity.type
_entity.pdbx_description
1 polymer ?
#
loop_
_entity_poly.entity_id
_entity_poly.type
_entity_poly.pdbx_seq_one_letter_code
_entity_poly.pdbx_strand_id
1 'polypeptide(L)'
;MIAGSAVNHDGRSSGLLIPNPDAQADVLRRAYKDAGINPRTVDYIEAHGTGTILGDPIEAEALGRVVGKAVPPTSRRCWAR
;
A
#
# COMPACT_ATOMS: atom_id res chain seq x y z
N MET A 1 -12.09 17.69 -7.08
CA MET A 1 -13.02 16.55 -7.12
C MET A 1 -12.40 15.39 -6.37
N ILE A 2 -13.20 14.48 -5.83
CA ILE A 2 -12.71 13.20 -5.31
C ILE A 2 -13.13 12.13 -6.32
N ALA A 3 -12.17 11.41 -6.91
CA ALA A 3 -12.45 10.43 -7.96
C ALA A 3 -12.99 9.12 -7.40
N GLY A 4 -12.50 8.69 -6.23
CA GLY A 4 -12.98 7.54 -5.50
C GLY A 4 -12.42 7.50 -4.08
N SER A 5 -13.03 6.71 -3.21
CA SER A 5 -12.62 6.58 -1.81
C SER A 5 -12.93 5.18 -1.26
N ALA A 6 -12.20 4.73 -0.25
CA ALA A 6 -12.49 3.48 0.42
C ALA A 6 -12.03 3.52 1.87
N VAL A 7 -12.70 2.73 2.71
CA VAL A 7 -12.32 2.46 4.09
C VAL A 7 -12.42 0.96 4.36
N ASN A 8 -11.57 0.45 5.25
CA ASN A 8 -11.67 -0.91 5.77
C ASN A 8 -11.05 -0.98 7.17
N HIS A 9 -10.71 -2.19 7.62
CA HIS A 9 -10.13 -2.46 8.93
C HIS A 9 -9.06 -3.55 8.79
N ASP A 10 -8.00 -3.48 9.61
CA ASP A 10 -6.90 -4.46 9.60
C ASP A 10 -7.35 -5.88 9.96
N GLY A 11 -8.46 -5.98 10.69
CA GLY A 11 -9.09 -7.24 11.08
C GLY A 11 -8.19 -8.02 12.05
N ARG A 12 -8.05 -9.32 11.81
CA ARG A 12 -7.16 -10.18 12.60
C ARG A 12 -5.74 -10.05 12.05
N SER A 13 -4.91 -9.29 12.74
CA SER A 13 -3.47 -9.17 12.48
C SER A 13 -2.63 -9.85 13.57
N SER A 14 -1.31 -9.74 13.50
CA SER A 14 -0.36 -10.27 14.49
C SER A 14 -0.41 -9.55 15.85
N GLY A 15 -1.20 -8.47 15.98
CA GLY A 15 -1.45 -7.77 17.24
C GLY A 15 -2.39 -6.60 17.01
N LEU A 16 -3.16 -6.20 18.03
CA LEU A 16 -4.24 -5.20 17.90
C LEU A 16 -3.78 -3.87 17.27
N LEU A 17 -2.54 -3.46 17.53
CA LEU A 17 -1.95 -2.20 17.03
C LEU A 17 -0.99 -2.43 15.86
N ILE A 18 -0.88 -3.66 15.36
CA ILE A 18 0.04 -4.01 14.28
C ILE A 18 -0.71 -3.86 12.95
N PRO A 19 -0.22 -2.99 12.03
CA PRO A 19 -0.87 -2.76 10.74
C PRO A 19 -0.84 -4.02 9.87
N ASN A 20 -1.86 -4.17 9.02
CA ASN A 20 -1.99 -5.33 8.14
C ASN A 20 -1.71 -4.95 6.67
N PRO A 21 -0.62 -5.43 6.05
CA PRO A 21 -0.27 -5.09 4.66
C PRO A 21 -1.34 -5.55 3.64
N ASP A 22 -2.03 -6.66 3.91
CA ASP A 22 -3.08 -7.16 3.01
C ASP A 22 -4.31 -6.26 3.07
N ALA A 23 -4.70 -5.83 4.27
CA ALA A 23 -5.80 -4.88 4.45
C ALA A 23 -5.49 -3.53 3.79
N GLN A 24 -4.25 -3.03 3.92
CA GLN A 24 -3.84 -1.79 3.26
C GLN A 24 -3.85 -1.92 1.73
N ALA A 25 -3.34 -3.02 1.18
CA ALA A 25 -3.40 -3.25 -0.26
C ALA A 25 -4.85 -3.33 -0.77
N ASP A 26 -5.74 -3.93 0.02
CA ASP A 26 -7.15 -4.08 -0.35
C ASP A 26 -7.92 -2.76 -0.31
N VAL A 27 -7.67 -1.88 0.67
CA VAL A 27 -8.33 -0.56 0.68
C VAL A 27 -7.87 0.30 -0.50
N LEU A 28 -6.58 0.24 -0.86
CA LEU A 28 -6.05 0.93 -2.03
C LEU A 28 -6.69 0.42 -3.32
N ARG A 29 -6.77 -0.92 -3.51
CA ARG A 29 -7.44 -1.51 -4.68
C ARG A 29 -8.90 -1.10 -4.79
N ARG A 30 -9.61 -1.04 -3.65
CA ARG A 30 -11.02 -0.59 -3.61
C ARG A 30 -11.14 0.87 -4.00
N ALA A 31 -10.29 1.76 -3.47
CA ALA A 31 -10.31 3.18 -3.81
C ALA A 31 -10.02 3.42 -5.30
N TYR A 32 -9.02 2.74 -5.88
CA TYR A 32 -8.71 2.87 -7.30
C TYR A 32 -9.79 2.27 -8.21
N LYS A 33 -10.42 1.17 -7.78
CA LYS A 33 -11.56 0.58 -8.49
C LYS A 33 -12.76 1.52 -8.48
N ASP A 34 -13.08 2.11 -7.33
CA ASP A 34 -14.14 3.12 -7.18
C ASP A 34 -13.87 4.34 -8.08
N ALA A 35 -12.60 4.77 -8.14
CA ALA A 35 -12.18 5.86 -9.00
C ALA A 35 -12.14 5.53 -10.51
N GLY A 36 -12.19 4.24 -10.89
CA GLY A 36 -11.97 3.82 -12.28
C GLY A 36 -10.58 4.15 -12.82
N ILE A 37 -9.58 4.31 -11.94
CA ILE A 37 -8.22 4.72 -12.28
C ILE A 37 -7.28 3.52 -12.24
N ASN A 38 -6.39 3.42 -13.23
CA ASN A 38 -5.29 2.47 -13.18
C ASN A 38 -4.25 2.96 -12.14
N PRO A 39 -3.95 2.20 -11.07
CA PRO A 39 -2.99 2.64 -10.04
C PRO A 39 -1.60 2.96 -10.60
N ARG A 40 -1.25 2.43 -11.78
CA ARG A 40 0.04 2.67 -12.44
C ARG A 40 0.19 4.05 -13.08
N THR A 41 -0.90 4.80 -13.21
CA THR A 41 -0.91 6.15 -13.82
C THR A 41 -0.89 7.25 -12.77
N VAL A 42 -0.69 6.91 -11.50
CA VAL A 42 -0.65 7.86 -10.39
C VAL A 42 0.79 8.37 -10.24
N ASP A 43 0.97 9.69 -10.34
CA ASP A 43 2.29 10.33 -10.26
C ASP A 43 2.75 10.57 -8.81
N TYR A 44 1.80 10.71 -7.88
CA TYR A 44 2.07 11.09 -6.50
C TYR A 44 1.15 10.37 -5.51
N ILE A 45 1.72 9.99 -4.37
CA ILE A 45 1.02 9.37 -3.26
C ILE A 45 1.46 10.09 -1.99
N GLU A 46 0.50 10.66 -1.26
CA GLU A 46 0.70 11.09 0.11
C GLU A 46 0.51 9.88 1.02
N ALA A 47 1.60 9.38 1.58
CA ALA A 47 1.59 8.24 2.49
C ALA A 47 1.09 8.65 3.89
N HIS A 48 0.66 7.68 4.69
CA HIS A 48 0.42 7.89 6.10
C HIS A 48 1.71 8.29 6.84
N GLY A 49 2.82 7.61 6.55
CA GLY A 49 4.17 8.13 6.79
C GLY A 49 4.47 8.48 8.24
N THR A 50 4.10 7.61 9.19
CA THR A 50 4.24 7.88 10.63
C THR A 50 5.68 7.92 11.15
N GLY A 51 6.67 7.50 10.35
CA GLY A 51 8.07 7.43 10.77
C GLY A 51 8.36 6.24 11.67
N THR A 52 7.52 5.19 11.65
CA THR A 52 7.68 4.04 12.53
C THR A 52 8.50 2.94 11.85
N ILE A 53 9.41 2.32 12.60
CA ILE A 53 10.28 1.24 12.08
C ILE A 53 9.47 0.07 11.54
N LEU A 54 8.29 -0.20 12.12
CA LEU A 54 7.43 -1.31 11.71
C LEU A 54 6.40 -0.88 10.65
N GLY A 55 5.74 0.26 10.84
CA GLY A 55 4.62 0.67 9.99
C GLY A 55 5.07 1.12 8.60
N ASP A 56 6.14 1.90 8.50
CA ASP A 56 6.56 2.49 7.23
C ASP A 56 6.99 1.40 6.21
N PRO A 57 7.74 0.33 6.58
CA PRO A 57 7.99 -0.78 5.65
C PRO A 57 6.73 -1.52 5.21
N ILE A 58 5.76 -1.69 6.11
CA ILE A 58 4.48 -2.36 5.82
C ILE A 58 3.65 -1.53 4.82
N GLU A 59 3.59 -0.21 5.03
CA GLU A 59 2.94 0.73 4.12
C GLU A 59 3.60 0.74 2.74
N ALA A 60 4.93 0.85 2.68
CA ALA A 60 5.68 0.83 1.43
C ALA A 60 5.49 -0.48 0.66
N GLU A 61 5.40 -1.61 1.36
CA GLU A 61 5.09 -2.90 0.74
C GLU A 61 3.68 -2.93 0.14
N ALA A 62 2.67 -2.50 0.90
CA ALA A 62 1.28 -2.45 0.43
C ALA A 62 1.13 -1.54 -0.80
N LEU A 63 1.76 -0.35 -0.78
CA LEU A 63 1.85 0.54 -1.93
C LEU A 63 2.54 -0.16 -3.12
N GLY A 64 3.70 -0.77 -2.90
CA GLY A 64 4.44 -1.48 -3.93
C GLY A 64 3.63 -2.59 -4.62
N ARG A 65 2.76 -3.29 -3.89
CA ARG A 65 1.86 -4.33 -4.43
C ARG A 65 0.74 -3.78 -5.32
N VAL A 66 0.33 -2.52 -5.14
CA VAL A 66 -0.82 -1.93 -5.85
C VAL A 66 -0.36 -0.97 -6.95
N VAL A 67 0.54 -0.04 -6.63
CA VAL A 67 1.02 0.99 -7.56
C VAL A 67 2.35 0.60 -8.23
N GLY A 68 3.14 -0.24 -7.56
CA GLY A 68 4.49 -0.61 -8.01
C GLY A 68 4.50 -1.39 -9.33
N LYS A 69 5.57 -1.21 -10.12
CA LYS A 69 5.87 -2.04 -11.30
C LYS A 69 6.26 -3.44 -10.86
N ALA A 70 5.85 -4.46 -11.62
CA ALA A 70 6.28 -5.83 -11.36
C ALA A 70 7.81 -5.86 -11.42
N VAL A 71 8.43 -6.17 -10.28
CA VAL A 71 9.87 -6.24 -10.17
C VAL A 71 10.29 -7.66 -10.58
N PRO A 72 11.17 -7.83 -11.58
CA PRO A 72 11.67 -9.14 -11.96
C PRO A 72 12.37 -9.82 -10.77
N PRO A 73 12.26 -11.15 -10.60
CA PRO A 73 12.83 -11.88 -9.47
C PRO A 73 14.37 -11.76 -9.37
N THR A 74 15.05 -11.28 -10.42
CA THR A 74 16.50 -11.06 -10.47
C THR A 74 16.95 -9.70 -9.95
N SER A 75 16.04 -8.77 -9.67
CA SER A 75 16.46 -7.45 -9.16
C SER A 75 16.86 -7.57 -7.68
N ARG A 76 18.06 -7.10 -7.33
CA ARG A 76 18.49 -7.02 -5.93
C ARG A 76 17.54 -6.09 -5.17
N ARG A 77 16.92 -6.59 -4.09
CA ARG A 77 16.12 -5.73 -3.19
C ARG A 77 17.06 -4.67 -2.60
N CYS A 78 16.72 -3.40 -2.79
CA CYS A 78 17.51 -2.27 -2.26
C CYS A 78 17.59 -2.25 -0.72
N TRP A 79 16.75 -3.04 -0.03
CA TRP A 79 16.61 -3.13 1.42
C TRP A 79 17.57 -4.11 2.11
N ALA A 80 18.42 -4.81 1.36
CA ALA A 80 19.31 -5.83 1.89
C ALA A 80 20.72 -5.30 2.25
N ARG A 81 20.83 -4.03 2.65
CA ARG A 81 22.11 -3.42 3.04
C ARG A 81 21.96 -2.64 4.34
#